data_AF-A0A957KRG8-F1
#
_entry.id   AF-A0A957KRG8-F1
#
_cell.length_a   1.000
_cell.length_b   1.000
_cell.length_c   1.000
_cell.angle_alpha   90.00
_cell.angle_beta   90.00
_cell.angle_gamma   90.00
#
_symmetry.space_group_name_H-M   'P 1'
#
loop_
_entity.id
_entity.type
_entity.pdbx_description
1 polymer ?
#
loop_
_entity_poly.entity_id
_entity_poly.type
_entity_poly.pdbx_seq_one_letter_code
_entity_poly.pdbx_strand_id
1 'polypeptide(L)'
;EVRSNCSAAYYPLPAGAFAWQLVSQPADSGTQLGDTNTMSAAFTPDRAGNYTIRFSACPNGCTVGAKEVGTTAFDLTVEAVDALALPPATQPVLPSQTATKPSKIPDANEKCLGGGGVVDPQWVTVNQWTGAESYELLEGSVEKSHISRKDNPLNHDSQDHNVHVRPDPPFQHLLRGSQTLMEVEWERNHFPEVFRPTPGDRASVFGFWILDCGHDGPTEIHPPVAIAVHRPRAIPIDASATVSYASGDDVIPFFSSPVGTNVFVPGIVTDIYINQQAGEVTNNCSDTGLHQPGHYIVTPQGVLAVTGACIRSPHPLNRVFTFNIFLPPRPQLTTKGAVPLYTRIEPHPFGFSTGPEPQLTVLGTAPNLYIQVSIDLTNFTGRTYTRRILSGWALASPDNWGLRRWKVRLNNLDVHDDGDSFVRGDGDWRFWFNTNNGFSEWTKLFDCDGCVHGVESFGGRPWQTGDSSEVANDRSLGPDLLRFPQQT
;
A
#
# COMPACT_ATOMS: atom_id res chain seq x y z
N GLU A 1 -75.18 11.59 21.95
CA GLU A 1 -75.40 10.95 20.64
C GLU A 1 -74.32 9.91 20.40
N VAL A 2 -74.72 8.66 20.24
CA VAL A 2 -73.85 7.51 19.95
C VAL A 2 -73.53 7.55 18.45
N ARG A 3 -72.27 7.76 18.07
CA ARG A 3 -71.84 7.63 16.67
C ARG A 3 -71.91 6.16 16.28
N SER A 4 -72.86 5.86 15.40
CA SER A 4 -73.14 4.55 14.80
C SER A 4 -71.94 3.97 14.04
N ASN A 5 -71.75 2.67 14.18
CA ASN A 5 -70.88 1.78 13.40
C ASN A 5 -70.72 2.18 11.92
N CYS A 6 -69.53 2.64 11.53
CA CYS A 6 -69.09 2.55 10.14
C CYS A 6 -68.63 1.11 9.87
N SER A 7 -69.46 0.28 9.23
CA SER A 7 -68.97 -0.96 8.62
C SER A 7 -68.27 -0.61 7.30
N ALA A 8 -66.95 -0.63 7.27
CA ALA A 8 -66.20 -0.46 6.02
C ALA A 8 -66.34 -1.74 5.17
N ALA A 9 -66.95 -1.63 3.99
CA ALA A 9 -66.90 -2.67 2.98
C ALA A 9 -65.64 -2.48 2.13
N TYR A 10 -64.77 -3.48 2.08
CA TYR A 10 -63.55 -3.47 1.27
C TYR A 10 -63.82 -4.17 -0.06
N TYR A 11 -63.56 -3.47 -1.17
CA TYR A 11 -63.69 -4.03 -2.51
C TYR A 11 -62.30 -4.29 -3.09
N PRO A 12 -62.08 -5.43 -3.77
CA PRO A 12 -60.84 -5.64 -4.50
C PRO A 12 -60.73 -4.66 -5.67
N LEU A 13 -59.52 -4.18 -5.92
CA LEU A 13 -59.24 -3.32 -7.07
C LEU A 13 -59.07 -4.16 -8.34
N PRO A 14 -59.53 -3.68 -9.52
CA PRO A 14 -59.40 -4.42 -10.76
C PRO A 14 -57.94 -4.47 -11.26
N ALA A 15 -57.66 -5.39 -12.19
CA ALA A 15 -56.36 -5.46 -12.84
C ALA A 15 -56.06 -4.14 -13.59
N GLY A 16 -54.81 -3.67 -13.50
CA GLY A 16 -54.41 -2.39 -14.10
C GLY A 16 -54.85 -1.15 -13.30
N ALA A 17 -55.37 -1.32 -12.07
CA ALA A 17 -55.70 -0.21 -11.19
C ALA A 17 -54.49 0.53 -10.60
N PHE A 18 -53.26 0.11 -10.92
CA PHE A 18 -52.04 0.71 -10.39
C PHE A 18 -51.07 1.04 -11.52
N ALA A 19 -50.46 2.21 -11.44
CA ALA A 19 -49.30 2.57 -12.25
C ALA A 19 -48.29 3.37 -11.40
N TRP A 20 -47.02 3.03 -11.55
CA TRP A 20 -45.90 3.73 -10.94
C TRP A 20 -44.98 4.28 -12.01
N GLN A 21 -44.50 5.50 -11.80
CA GLN A 21 -43.60 6.18 -12.72
C GLN A 21 -42.48 6.88 -11.95
N LEU A 22 -41.24 6.75 -12.42
CA LEU A 22 -40.14 7.58 -11.96
C LEU A 22 -40.19 8.89 -12.74
N VAL A 23 -40.56 9.98 -12.06
CA VAL A 23 -40.79 11.31 -12.66
C VAL A 23 -39.49 12.08 -12.82
N SER A 24 -38.63 12.03 -11.80
CA SER A 24 -37.31 12.65 -11.83
C SER A 24 -36.32 11.86 -10.97
N GLN A 25 -35.04 11.99 -11.28
CA GLN A 25 -33.94 11.37 -10.55
C GLN A 25 -32.69 12.27 -10.63
N PRO A 26 -31.66 12.02 -9.79
CA PRO A 26 -30.39 12.74 -9.87
C PRO A 26 -29.71 12.60 -11.24
N ALA A 27 -28.85 13.55 -11.59
CA ALA A 27 -28.03 13.47 -12.79
C ALA A 27 -27.16 12.19 -12.75
N ASP A 28 -27.02 11.54 -13.91
CA ASP A 28 -26.24 10.31 -14.09
C ASP A 28 -26.69 9.10 -13.25
N SER A 29 -27.92 9.14 -12.73
CA SER A 29 -28.61 7.98 -12.17
C SER A 29 -29.17 7.10 -13.31
N GLY A 30 -28.94 5.80 -13.21
CA GLY A 30 -29.51 4.76 -14.07
C GLY A 30 -30.64 3.98 -13.39
N THR A 31 -31.17 4.47 -12.26
CA THR A 31 -32.19 3.78 -11.48
C THR A 31 -33.47 3.53 -12.29
N GLN A 32 -34.08 2.36 -12.10
CA GLN A 32 -35.37 2.00 -12.68
C GLN A 32 -36.33 1.50 -11.60
N LEU A 33 -37.63 1.67 -11.84
CA LEU A 33 -38.67 1.08 -11.00
C LEU A 33 -39.01 -0.33 -11.47
N GLY A 34 -39.05 -1.27 -10.53
CA GLY A 34 -39.64 -2.60 -10.72
C GLY A 34 -41.13 -2.61 -10.34
N ASP A 35 -41.85 -3.62 -10.82
CA ASP A 35 -43.25 -3.91 -10.44
C ASP A 35 -44.23 -2.73 -10.63
N THR A 36 -44.05 -1.98 -11.73
CA THR A 36 -44.71 -0.69 -11.99
C THR A 36 -46.23 -0.73 -12.17
N ASN A 37 -46.85 -1.90 -12.20
CA ASN A 37 -48.30 -2.09 -12.35
C ASN A 37 -48.93 -2.87 -11.18
N THR A 38 -48.21 -3.02 -10.06
CA THR A 38 -48.68 -3.74 -8.89
C THR A 38 -48.98 -2.79 -7.71
N MET A 39 -49.50 -3.33 -6.61
CA MET A 39 -49.78 -2.56 -5.39
C MET A 39 -48.50 -2.08 -4.67
N SER A 40 -47.33 -2.61 -5.03
CA SER A 40 -46.02 -2.24 -4.47
C SER A 40 -44.97 -2.15 -5.58
N ALA A 41 -44.33 -0.99 -5.75
CA ALA A 41 -43.17 -0.87 -6.63
C ALA A 41 -41.87 -1.18 -5.87
N ALA A 42 -40.86 -1.66 -6.60
CA ALA A 42 -39.50 -1.82 -6.11
C ALA A 42 -38.60 -0.72 -6.68
N PHE A 43 -37.69 -0.22 -5.84
CA PHE A 43 -36.78 0.86 -6.17
C PHE A 43 -35.43 0.61 -5.47
N THR A 44 -34.32 0.87 -6.16
CA THR A 44 -32.97 0.81 -5.58
C THR A 44 -32.20 2.05 -6.06
N PRO A 45 -31.89 3.01 -5.16
CA PRO A 45 -31.16 4.20 -5.56
C PRO A 45 -29.70 3.86 -5.88
N ASP A 46 -29.15 4.50 -6.92
CA ASP A 46 -27.75 4.34 -7.34
C ASP A 46 -26.92 5.62 -7.20
N ARG A 47 -27.58 6.75 -6.89
CA ARG A 47 -26.99 8.06 -6.62
C ARG A 47 -27.68 8.72 -5.43
N ALA A 48 -26.92 9.49 -4.66
CA ALA A 48 -27.49 10.38 -3.66
C ALA A 48 -28.30 11.51 -4.36
N GLY A 49 -29.38 11.96 -3.70
CA GLY A 49 -30.28 13.00 -4.19
C GLY A 49 -31.74 12.58 -4.24
N ASN A 50 -32.58 13.47 -4.78
CA ASN A 50 -34.04 13.29 -4.78
C ASN A 50 -34.52 12.50 -6.00
N TYR A 51 -35.36 11.51 -5.72
CA TYR A 51 -36.14 10.76 -6.70
C TYR A 51 -37.61 11.08 -6.50
N THR A 52 -38.27 11.56 -7.55
CA THR A 52 -39.72 11.79 -7.50
C THR A 52 -40.40 10.61 -8.15
N ILE A 53 -41.21 9.87 -7.40
CA ILE A 53 -41.96 8.72 -7.87
C ILE A 53 -43.44 9.10 -7.85
N ARG A 54 -44.15 8.87 -8.96
CA ARG A 54 -45.59 9.05 -9.06
C ARG A 54 -46.30 7.73 -8.93
N PHE A 55 -47.25 7.66 -8.01
CA PHE A 55 -48.28 6.63 -8.00
C PHE A 55 -49.55 7.15 -8.67
N SER A 56 -50.19 6.32 -9.48
CA SER A 56 -51.51 6.57 -10.06
C SER A 56 -52.43 5.38 -9.79
N ALA A 57 -53.45 5.60 -8.97
CA ALA A 57 -54.58 4.69 -8.84
C ALA A 57 -55.54 4.92 -10.02
N CYS A 58 -55.97 3.83 -10.63
CA CYS A 58 -56.89 3.78 -11.76
C CYS A 58 -56.46 4.74 -12.89
N PRO A 59 -55.25 4.55 -13.46
CA PRO A 59 -54.64 5.48 -14.43
C PRO A 59 -55.51 5.77 -15.66
N ASN A 60 -56.35 4.82 -16.07
CA ASN A 60 -57.29 4.94 -17.18
C ASN A 60 -58.77 4.96 -16.73
N GLY A 61 -59.03 5.25 -15.45
CA GLY A 61 -60.32 5.01 -14.80
C GLY A 61 -60.55 3.52 -14.46
N CYS A 62 -61.38 3.24 -13.46
CA CYS A 62 -61.70 1.87 -13.06
C CYS A 62 -63.05 1.78 -12.34
N THR A 63 -63.67 0.60 -12.37
CA THR A 63 -64.88 0.29 -11.60
C THR A 63 -64.51 -0.47 -10.32
N VAL A 64 -64.86 0.08 -9.15
CA VAL A 64 -64.62 -0.56 -7.83
C VAL A 64 -65.96 -0.84 -7.15
N GLY A 65 -66.29 -2.12 -6.99
CA GLY A 65 -67.61 -2.59 -6.53
C GLY A 65 -68.72 -2.29 -7.55
N ALA A 66 -69.14 -1.03 -7.64
CA ALA A 66 -70.11 -0.52 -8.61
C ALA A 66 -69.94 0.99 -8.90
N LYS A 67 -68.82 1.59 -8.49
CA LYS A 67 -68.53 3.02 -8.68
C LYS A 67 -67.40 3.20 -9.68
N GLU A 68 -67.58 4.17 -10.57
CA GLU A 68 -66.49 4.68 -11.42
C GLU A 68 -65.56 5.55 -10.58
N VAL A 69 -64.28 5.20 -10.58
CA VAL A 69 -63.22 5.92 -9.90
C VAL A 69 -62.30 6.49 -10.98
N GLY A 70 -62.16 7.82 -10.98
CA GLY A 70 -61.23 8.52 -11.86
C GLY A 70 -59.78 8.37 -11.42
N THR A 71 -58.85 8.73 -12.30
CA THR A 71 -57.42 8.68 -12.01
C THR A 71 -57.09 9.53 -10.80
N THR A 72 -56.46 8.91 -9.81
CA THR A 72 -55.98 9.58 -8.61
C THR A 72 -54.47 9.39 -8.54
N ALA A 73 -53.72 10.48 -8.65
CA ALA A 73 -52.26 10.44 -8.62
C ALA A 73 -51.69 11.24 -7.45
N PHE A 74 -50.57 10.77 -6.91
CA PHE A 74 -49.76 11.54 -5.98
C PHE A 74 -48.28 11.28 -6.23
N ASP A 75 -47.47 12.28 -5.95
CA ASP A 75 -46.02 12.20 -6.01
C ASP A 75 -45.48 11.97 -4.61
N LEU A 76 -44.49 11.07 -4.53
CA LEU A 76 -43.67 10.86 -3.36
C LEU A 76 -42.23 11.17 -3.72
N THR A 77 -41.56 11.94 -2.86
CA THR A 77 -40.13 12.23 -2.99
C THR A 77 -39.37 11.28 -2.08
N VAL A 78 -38.54 10.42 -2.64
CA VAL A 78 -37.55 9.63 -1.91
C VAL A 78 -36.22 10.37 -2.00
N GLU A 79 -35.71 10.80 -0.85
CA GLU A 79 -34.35 11.34 -0.76
C GLU A 79 -33.38 10.18 -0.48
N ALA A 80 -32.54 9.85 -1.46
CA ALA A 80 -31.38 9.01 -1.21
C ALA A 80 -30.33 9.90 -0.54
N VAL A 81 -30.31 9.86 0.79
CA VAL A 81 -29.57 10.84 1.58
C VAL A 81 -28.07 10.76 1.31
N ASP A 82 -27.49 9.57 1.14
CA ASP A 82 -26.05 9.37 0.95
C ASP A 82 -25.75 8.16 0.04
N ALA A 83 -24.55 8.12 -0.54
CA ALA A 83 -24.07 7.01 -1.36
C ALA A 83 -22.60 6.72 -1.04
N LEU A 84 -22.36 5.62 -0.34
CA LEU A 84 -21.02 5.12 -0.04
C LEU A 84 -20.80 3.79 -0.75
N ALA A 85 -19.72 3.69 -1.53
CA ALA A 85 -19.29 2.41 -2.07
C ALA A 85 -18.86 1.50 -0.91
N LEU A 86 -19.42 0.29 -0.85
CA LEU A 86 -19.12 -0.69 0.19
C LEU A 86 -18.32 -1.88 -0.38
N PRO A 87 -17.18 -2.22 0.24
CA PRO A 87 -16.46 -1.45 1.27
C PRO A 87 -15.87 -0.15 0.70
N PRO A 88 -15.46 0.80 1.56
CA PRO A 88 -14.75 1.99 1.13
C PRO A 88 -13.49 1.62 0.32
N ALA A 89 -13.08 2.53 -0.57
CA ALA A 89 -11.90 2.34 -1.39
C ALA A 89 -10.67 1.98 -0.53
N THR A 90 -9.92 0.97 -0.97
CA THR A 90 -8.79 0.42 -0.20
C THR A 90 -7.43 0.77 -0.80
N GLN A 91 -7.41 1.16 -2.09
CA GLN A 91 -6.19 1.46 -2.82
C GLN A 91 -5.87 2.95 -2.77
N PRO A 92 -4.59 3.32 -2.58
CA PRO A 92 -4.18 4.71 -2.59
C PRO A 92 -4.35 5.34 -3.97
N VAL A 93 -4.68 6.63 -4.01
CA VAL A 93 -4.79 7.40 -5.25
C VAL A 93 -3.75 8.51 -5.25
N LEU A 94 -2.96 8.56 -6.32
CA LEU A 94 -1.96 9.59 -6.50
C LEU A 94 -2.63 10.86 -7.04
N PRO A 95 -2.23 12.06 -6.57
CA PRO A 95 -2.60 13.29 -7.24
C PRO A 95 -1.97 13.33 -8.64
N SER A 96 -2.50 14.21 -9.50
CA SER A 96 -1.87 14.46 -10.80
C SER A 96 -0.43 14.94 -10.59
N GLN A 97 0.51 14.24 -11.21
CA GLN A 97 1.95 14.52 -11.09
C GLN A 97 2.56 14.73 -12.47
N THR A 98 3.55 15.61 -12.55
CA THR A 98 4.29 15.85 -13.79
C THR A 98 5.29 14.72 -14.02
N ALA A 99 5.19 14.06 -15.17
CA ALA A 99 6.14 13.03 -15.57
C ALA A 99 7.49 13.64 -15.96
N THR A 100 8.57 13.05 -15.44
CA THR A 100 9.92 13.23 -15.97
C THR A 100 10.22 12.15 -17.00
N LYS A 101 11.38 12.21 -17.66
CA LYS A 101 11.80 11.19 -18.65
C LYS A 101 13.05 10.49 -18.14
N PRO A 102 13.26 9.21 -18.47
CA PRO A 102 14.51 8.51 -18.20
C PRO A 102 15.74 9.32 -18.60
N SER A 103 16.75 9.31 -17.75
CA SER A 103 18.04 9.96 -17.95
C SER A 103 18.81 9.32 -19.10
N LYS A 104 19.54 10.15 -19.85
CA LYS A 104 20.34 9.70 -21.00
C LYS A 104 21.75 9.26 -20.63
N ILE A 105 22.34 9.84 -19.58
CA ILE A 105 23.70 9.59 -19.05
C ILE A 105 24.71 9.21 -20.16
N PRO A 106 25.05 10.15 -21.06
CA PRO A 106 25.87 9.86 -22.24
C PRO A 106 27.31 9.49 -21.89
N ASP A 107 27.77 9.86 -20.70
CA ASP A 107 29.09 9.59 -20.15
C ASP A 107 29.14 8.29 -19.32
N ALA A 108 28.08 7.48 -19.30
CA ALA A 108 28.01 6.27 -18.48
C ALA A 108 29.21 5.31 -18.71
N ASN A 109 29.61 5.10 -19.97
CA ASN A 109 30.74 4.24 -20.29
C ASN A 109 32.08 4.79 -19.75
N GLU A 110 32.24 6.12 -19.76
CA GLU A 110 33.42 6.76 -19.17
C GLU A 110 33.41 6.64 -17.65
N LYS A 111 32.26 6.88 -17.02
CA LYS A 111 32.11 6.74 -15.56
C LYS A 111 32.42 5.32 -15.07
N CYS A 112 32.02 4.32 -15.86
CA CYS A 112 32.29 2.90 -15.62
C CYS A 112 33.68 2.43 -16.10
N LEU A 113 34.47 3.28 -16.78
CA LEU A 113 35.81 2.97 -17.30
C LEU A 113 35.96 1.69 -18.14
N GLY A 114 34.87 1.14 -18.67
CA GLY A 114 34.88 -0.10 -19.46
C GLY A 114 34.12 -1.29 -18.84
N GLY A 115 33.61 -1.18 -17.61
CA GLY A 115 32.67 -2.15 -17.02
C GLY A 115 32.95 -2.49 -15.55
N GLY A 116 32.16 -3.41 -15.00
CA GLY A 116 32.33 -4.01 -13.67
C GLY A 116 32.78 -5.47 -13.76
N GLY A 117 33.05 -6.10 -12.61
CA GLY A 117 33.49 -7.50 -12.56
C GLY A 117 34.06 -7.89 -11.21
N VAL A 118 35.08 -8.75 -11.19
CA VAL A 118 35.73 -9.21 -9.94
C VAL A 118 36.88 -8.29 -9.51
N VAL A 119 37.31 -7.36 -10.38
CA VAL A 119 38.48 -6.50 -10.19
C VAL A 119 38.22 -5.02 -10.51
N ASP A 120 37.03 -4.68 -11.00
CA ASP A 120 36.63 -3.32 -11.36
C ASP A 120 35.34 -2.93 -10.61
N PRO A 121 35.11 -1.64 -10.31
CA PRO A 121 33.94 -1.20 -9.58
C PRO A 121 32.64 -1.63 -10.24
N GLN A 122 31.80 -2.37 -9.51
CA GLN A 122 30.50 -2.78 -10.02
C GLN A 122 29.48 -1.64 -9.92
N TRP A 123 29.55 -0.85 -8.85
CA TRP A 123 28.61 0.24 -8.61
C TRP A 123 29.31 1.59 -8.59
N VAL A 124 28.87 2.49 -9.45
CA VAL A 124 29.42 3.85 -9.57
C VAL A 124 28.31 4.87 -9.47
N THR A 125 28.43 5.87 -8.58
CA THR A 125 27.39 6.91 -8.47
C THR A 125 27.23 7.67 -9.79
N VAL A 126 25.99 7.98 -10.18
CA VAL A 126 25.72 8.71 -11.44
C VAL A 126 26.33 10.11 -11.41
N ASN A 127 26.26 10.75 -10.24
CA ASN A 127 26.82 12.06 -9.95
C ASN A 127 27.89 11.94 -8.86
N GLN A 128 28.74 12.96 -8.72
CA GLN A 128 29.68 13.06 -7.60
C GLN A 128 28.90 13.09 -6.27
N TRP A 129 29.20 12.14 -5.40
CA TRP A 129 28.60 12.05 -4.08
C TRP A 129 29.44 12.81 -3.06
N THR A 130 28.84 13.73 -2.31
CA THR A 130 29.56 14.58 -1.35
C THR A 130 29.08 14.43 0.09
N GLY A 131 28.00 13.66 0.31
CA GLY A 131 27.45 13.39 1.62
C GLY A 131 25.98 12.96 1.56
N ALA A 132 25.32 12.92 2.72
CA ALA A 132 23.94 12.45 2.84
C ALA A 132 22.93 13.21 1.95
N GLU A 133 23.16 14.49 1.67
CA GLU A 133 22.29 15.28 0.78
C GLU A 133 22.34 14.82 -0.68
N SER A 134 23.35 14.02 -1.07
CA SER A 134 23.45 13.44 -2.42
C SER A 134 22.58 12.19 -2.63
N TYR A 135 21.92 11.64 -1.60
CA TYR A 135 20.98 10.54 -1.84
C TYR A 135 19.77 11.01 -2.63
N GLU A 136 19.35 10.18 -3.56
CA GLU A 136 18.12 10.37 -4.34
C GLU A 136 16.94 9.72 -3.63
N LEU A 137 15.76 10.32 -3.78
CA LEU A 137 14.47 9.74 -3.39
C LEU A 137 13.85 9.05 -4.60
N LEU A 138 13.42 7.81 -4.41
CA LEU A 138 12.57 7.06 -5.33
C LEU A 138 11.23 6.79 -4.66
N GLU A 139 10.12 7.25 -5.25
CA GLU A 139 8.77 6.79 -4.87
C GLU A 139 8.12 6.02 -6.01
N GLY A 140 7.41 4.94 -5.70
CA GLY A 140 6.77 4.13 -6.73
C GLY A 140 5.98 2.92 -6.23
N SER A 141 5.38 2.17 -7.16
CA SER A 141 4.72 0.89 -6.89
C SER A 141 5.74 -0.25 -6.89
N VAL A 142 5.63 -1.15 -5.93
CA VAL A 142 6.46 -2.35 -5.85
C VAL A 142 5.86 -3.41 -6.76
N GLU A 143 6.65 -3.85 -7.74
CA GLU A 143 6.23 -4.81 -8.77
C GLU A 143 6.81 -6.20 -8.52
N LYS A 144 8.01 -6.27 -7.92
CA LYS A 144 8.69 -7.51 -7.54
C LYS A 144 9.46 -7.31 -6.24
N SER A 145 9.59 -8.39 -5.47
CA SER A 145 10.34 -8.42 -4.21
C SER A 145 10.80 -9.85 -3.98
N HIS A 146 12.10 -10.09 -4.00
CA HIS A 146 12.66 -11.44 -3.93
C HIS A 146 14.12 -11.41 -3.47
N ILE A 147 14.60 -12.54 -2.99
CA ILE A 147 16.02 -12.73 -2.70
C ILE A 147 16.71 -13.13 -4.00
N SER A 148 17.80 -12.44 -4.33
CA SER A 148 18.62 -12.73 -5.50
C SER A 148 19.22 -14.14 -5.40
N ARG A 149 19.40 -14.74 -6.58
CA ARG A 149 20.05 -16.05 -6.74
C ARG A 149 21.45 -15.90 -7.35
N LYS A 150 21.90 -14.69 -7.63
CA LYS A 150 23.03 -14.39 -8.51
C LYS A 150 23.96 -13.32 -7.95
N ASP A 151 24.28 -13.42 -6.67
CA ASP A 151 25.18 -12.46 -6.05
C ASP A 151 26.62 -12.99 -6.08
N ASN A 152 27.57 -12.07 -6.27
CA ASN A 152 28.98 -12.43 -6.27
C ASN A 152 29.47 -12.53 -4.81
N PRO A 153 29.95 -13.70 -4.35
CA PRO A 153 30.33 -13.90 -2.95
C PRO A 153 31.53 -13.04 -2.49
N LEU A 154 32.18 -12.30 -3.40
CA LEU A 154 33.36 -11.48 -3.11
C LEU A 154 33.02 -10.03 -2.71
N ASN A 155 31.79 -9.56 -2.93
CA ASN A 155 31.39 -8.17 -2.66
C ASN A 155 30.06 -8.01 -1.90
N HIS A 156 29.45 -9.12 -1.48
CA HIS A 156 28.23 -9.14 -0.68
C HIS A 156 28.46 -9.81 0.69
N ASP A 157 27.86 -9.26 1.76
CA ASP A 157 27.84 -9.91 3.09
C ASP A 157 26.81 -11.05 3.16
N SER A 158 25.81 -11.05 2.25
CA SER A 158 24.76 -12.05 2.13
C SER A 158 24.22 -12.11 0.69
N GLN A 159 23.02 -12.66 0.47
CA GLN A 159 22.33 -12.40 -0.80
C GLN A 159 21.55 -11.10 -0.70
N ASP A 160 21.41 -10.40 -1.81
CA ASP A 160 20.56 -9.24 -1.89
C ASP A 160 19.08 -9.63 -1.85
N HIS A 161 18.29 -8.76 -1.24
CA HIS A 161 16.86 -8.74 -1.38
C HIS A 161 16.49 -7.64 -2.38
N ASN A 162 16.23 -8.05 -3.62
CA ASN A 162 15.97 -7.17 -4.75
C ASN A 162 14.49 -6.79 -4.77
N VAL A 163 14.25 -5.49 -4.65
CA VAL A 163 12.93 -4.88 -4.82
C VAL A 163 12.92 -4.13 -6.14
N HIS A 164 11.94 -4.42 -7.00
CA HIS A 164 11.75 -3.68 -8.23
C HIS A 164 10.59 -2.70 -8.07
N VAL A 165 10.91 -1.42 -8.15
CA VAL A 165 9.96 -0.32 -7.99
C VAL A 165 9.69 0.31 -9.35
N ARG A 166 8.42 0.44 -9.74
CA ARG A 166 8.02 1.27 -10.88
C ARG A 166 7.93 2.71 -10.39
N PRO A 167 8.83 3.62 -10.85
CA PRO A 167 8.84 4.98 -10.33
C PRO A 167 7.56 5.73 -10.69
N ASP A 168 7.06 6.52 -9.74
CA ASP A 168 6.00 7.48 -10.01
C ASP A 168 6.47 8.51 -11.05
N PRO A 169 5.54 9.23 -11.73
CA PRO A 169 5.88 10.16 -12.80
C PRO A 169 7.06 11.12 -12.50
N PRO A 170 7.16 11.77 -11.32
CA PRO A 170 8.27 12.69 -11.03
C PRO A 170 9.64 12.00 -10.97
N PHE A 171 9.70 10.71 -10.65
CA PHE A 171 10.94 9.98 -10.39
C PHE A 171 11.44 9.15 -11.59
N GLN A 172 10.77 9.24 -12.74
CA GLN A 172 11.19 8.54 -13.98
C GLN A 172 12.57 8.98 -14.47
N HIS A 173 13.06 10.15 -14.08
CA HIS A 173 14.41 10.63 -14.38
C HIS A 173 15.51 9.77 -13.78
N LEU A 174 15.23 8.99 -12.73
CA LEU A 174 16.23 8.09 -12.14
C LEU A 174 16.51 6.89 -13.05
N LEU A 175 15.56 6.50 -13.92
CA LEU A 175 15.75 5.39 -14.87
C LEU A 175 16.71 5.78 -15.99
N ARG A 176 17.42 4.81 -16.57
CA ARG A 176 18.24 5.01 -17.77
C ARG A 176 17.71 4.22 -18.97
N GLY A 177 17.73 4.87 -20.13
CA GLY A 177 17.44 4.21 -21.40
C GLY A 177 16.01 3.66 -21.47
N SER A 178 15.89 2.32 -21.58
CA SER A 178 14.61 1.62 -21.71
C SER A 178 14.12 0.99 -20.40
N GLN A 179 14.82 1.22 -19.29
CA GLN A 179 14.38 0.75 -17.97
C GLN A 179 12.97 1.26 -17.68
N THR A 180 12.13 0.38 -17.17
CA THR A 180 10.78 0.70 -16.69
C THR A 180 10.62 0.51 -15.20
N LEU A 181 11.54 -0.25 -14.59
CA LEU A 181 11.60 -0.53 -13.16
C LEU A 181 12.99 -0.12 -12.67
N MET A 182 13.01 0.46 -11.48
CA MET A 182 14.20 0.73 -10.73
C MET A 182 14.46 -0.45 -9.80
N GLU A 183 15.66 -0.99 -9.86
CA GLU A 183 16.12 -2.01 -8.93
C GLU A 183 16.63 -1.34 -7.64
N VAL A 184 16.28 -1.95 -6.51
CA VAL A 184 16.72 -1.55 -5.17
C VAL A 184 17.24 -2.81 -4.50
N GLU A 185 18.55 -2.86 -4.29
CA GLU A 185 19.23 -4.02 -3.76
C GLU A 185 19.70 -3.73 -2.33
N TRP A 186 19.23 -4.54 -1.39
CA TRP A 186 19.64 -4.46 0.01
C TRP A 186 19.97 -5.85 0.51
N GLU A 187 21.15 -6.01 1.09
CA GLU A 187 21.58 -7.26 1.69
C GLU A 187 20.58 -7.79 2.70
N ARG A 188 20.16 -9.03 2.48
CA ARG A 188 19.13 -9.69 3.25
C ARG A 188 19.44 -9.72 4.75
N ASN A 189 20.70 -9.90 5.13
CA ASN A 189 21.10 -9.93 6.55
C ASN A 189 21.05 -8.56 7.23
N HIS A 190 21.00 -7.47 6.45
CA HIS A 190 20.88 -6.09 6.93
C HIS A 190 19.50 -5.48 6.64
N PHE A 191 18.59 -6.25 6.02
CA PHE A 191 17.23 -5.84 5.71
C PHE A 191 16.21 -6.77 6.39
N PRO A 192 15.72 -6.42 7.59
CA PRO A 192 14.80 -7.27 8.33
C PRO A 192 13.50 -7.55 7.56
N GLU A 193 12.99 -8.78 7.68
CA GLU A 193 11.84 -9.30 6.93
C GLU A 193 10.59 -8.39 6.99
N VAL A 194 10.33 -7.77 8.14
CA VAL A 194 9.17 -6.89 8.39
C VAL A 194 9.18 -5.61 7.54
N PHE A 195 10.35 -5.19 7.05
CA PHE A 195 10.51 -4.00 6.20
C PHE A 195 10.60 -4.33 4.72
N ARG A 196 10.59 -5.62 4.35
CA ARG A 196 10.62 -6.05 2.95
C ARG A 196 9.23 -5.82 2.33
N PRO A 197 9.12 -5.03 1.26
CA PRO A 197 7.83 -4.80 0.60
C PRO A 197 7.37 -6.03 -0.17
N THR A 198 6.12 -6.01 -0.62
CA THR A 198 5.51 -7.05 -1.44
C THR A 198 4.89 -6.44 -2.71
N PRO A 199 4.72 -7.22 -3.80
CA PRO A 199 4.03 -6.73 -4.98
C PRO A 199 2.64 -6.16 -4.64
N GLY A 200 2.36 -4.94 -5.10
CA GLY A 200 1.14 -4.20 -4.79
C GLY A 200 1.27 -3.20 -3.64
N ASP A 201 2.37 -3.25 -2.87
CA ASP A 201 2.72 -2.17 -1.96
C ASP A 201 3.29 -0.97 -2.74
N ARG A 202 3.47 0.15 -2.04
CA ARG A 202 4.26 1.28 -2.52
C ARG A 202 5.49 1.46 -1.63
N ALA A 203 6.54 2.06 -2.16
CA ALA A 203 7.75 2.33 -1.40
C ALA A 203 8.29 3.72 -1.69
N SER A 204 8.85 4.35 -0.65
CA SER A 204 9.70 5.53 -0.74
C SER A 204 11.09 5.16 -0.26
N VAL A 205 12.07 5.17 -1.16
CA VAL A 205 13.43 4.68 -0.93
C VAL A 205 14.41 5.83 -1.07
N PHE A 206 15.34 5.96 -0.13
CA PHE A 206 16.51 6.83 -0.30
C PHE A 206 17.76 5.99 -0.41
N GLY A 207 18.65 6.37 -1.31
CA GLY A 207 19.94 5.72 -1.45
C GLY A 207 20.82 6.37 -2.51
N PHE A 208 21.88 5.66 -2.85
CA PHE A 208 22.79 6.09 -3.91
C PHE A 208 22.17 5.77 -5.27
N TRP A 209 22.03 6.79 -6.11
CA TRP A 209 21.69 6.59 -7.51
C TRP A 209 22.96 6.25 -8.29
N ILE A 210 23.06 4.98 -8.69
CA ILE A 210 24.28 4.40 -9.27
C ILE A 210 24.04 3.93 -10.70
N LEU A 211 25.13 3.74 -11.43
CA LEU A 211 25.24 2.89 -12.60
C LEU A 211 25.77 1.54 -12.13
N ASP A 212 25.05 0.46 -12.45
CA ASP A 212 25.56 -0.89 -12.33
C ASP A 212 26.44 -1.21 -13.55
N CYS A 213 27.72 -0.93 -13.40
CA CYS A 213 28.72 -1.14 -14.43
C CYS A 213 28.94 -2.64 -14.74
N GLY A 214 28.50 -3.55 -13.86
CA GLY A 214 28.59 -5.00 -14.04
C GLY A 214 27.58 -5.57 -15.05
N HIS A 215 26.46 -4.88 -15.30
CA HIS A 215 25.34 -5.41 -16.09
C HIS A 215 24.85 -4.47 -17.20
N ASP A 216 25.75 -3.98 -18.06
CA ASP A 216 25.44 -3.04 -19.17
C ASP A 216 25.04 -1.60 -18.74
N GLY A 217 25.31 -1.24 -17.47
CA GLY A 217 25.13 0.12 -16.95
C GLY A 217 23.69 0.58 -16.71
N PRO A 218 22.70 -0.26 -16.29
CA PRO A 218 21.42 0.26 -15.82
C PRO A 218 21.64 1.14 -14.60
N THR A 219 20.66 1.99 -14.30
CA THR A 219 20.67 2.75 -13.05
C THR A 219 19.85 2.04 -11.98
N GLU A 220 20.31 2.15 -10.75
CA GLU A 220 19.73 1.47 -9.57
C GLU A 220 19.78 2.38 -8.33
N ILE A 221 19.04 2.02 -7.29
CA ILE A 221 19.27 2.55 -5.94
C ILE A 221 20.01 1.49 -5.14
N HIS A 222 21.34 1.57 -5.14
CA HIS A 222 22.20 0.67 -4.38
C HIS A 222 23.45 1.38 -3.85
N PRO A 223 23.75 1.28 -2.56
CA PRO A 223 22.89 0.74 -1.52
C PRO A 223 21.75 1.72 -1.19
N PRO A 224 20.57 1.25 -0.76
CA PRO A 224 19.62 2.07 -0.04
C PRO A 224 20.13 2.37 1.38
N VAL A 225 19.71 3.51 1.92
CA VAL A 225 19.90 3.89 3.34
C VAL A 225 18.58 4.04 4.07
N ALA A 226 17.48 4.20 3.33
CA ALA A 226 16.14 4.28 3.88
C ALA A 226 15.12 3.61 2.97
N ILE A 227 14.14 2.96 3.56
CA ILE A 227 12.90 2.55 2.90
C ILE A 227 11.71 2.80 3.83
N ALA A 228 10.68 3.44 3.30
CA ALA A 228 9.35 3.46 3.86
C ALA A 228 8.45 2.58 2.99
N VAL A 229 7.90 1.50 3.54
CA VAL A 229 6.97 0.61 2.82
C VAL A 229 5.55 0.97 3.20
N HIS A 230 4.73 1.31 2.19
CA HIS A 230 3.34 1.71 2.34
C HIS A 230 2.41 0.58 1.90
N ARG A 231 1.71 -0.02 2.87
CA ARG A 231 0.89 -1.20 2.65
C ARG A 231 -0.60 -0.84 2.73
N PRO A 232 -1.38 -0.98 1.65
CA PRO A 232 -2.84 -0.85 1.72
C PRO A 232 -3.41 -2.05 2.48
N ARG A 233 -3.64 -1.88 3.77
CA ARG A 233 -4.07 -2.93 4.71
C ARG A 233 -5.16 -2.39 5.65
N ALA A 234 -5.89 -3.29 6.29
CA ALA A 234 -6.80 -2.90 7.35
C ALA A 234 -5.99 -2.35 8.54
N ILE A 235 -6.36 -1.16 9.01
CA ILE A 235 -5.74 -0.57 10.20
C ILE A 235 -6.76 -0.55 11.36
N PRO A 236 -6.34 -0.87 12.59
CA PRO A 236 -7.18 -0.69 13.76
C PRO A 236 -7.28 0.80 14.11
N ILE A 237 -8.46 1.25 14.50
CA ILE A 237 -8.66 2.55 15.12
C ILE A 237 -8.74 2.36 16.63
N ASP A 238 -8.00 3.17 17.40
CA ASP A 238 -8.03 3.08 18.86
C ASP A 238 -9.42 3.31 19.41
N ALA A 239 -9.83 2.50 20.39
CA ALA A 239 -11.17 2.59 20.97
C ALA A 239 -11.42 3.93 21.67
N SER A 240 -10.37 4.56 22.18
CA SER A 240 -10.41 5.90 22.78
C SER A 240 -10.27 7.04 21.77
N ALA A 241 -10.01 6.75 20.49
CA ALA A 241 -9.93 7.78 19.48
C ALA A 241 -11.30 8.46 19.34
N THR A 242 -11.29 9.79 19.44
CA THR A 242 -12.46 10.61 19.20
C THR A 242 -12.42 11.13 17.78
N VAL A 243 -13.45 10.83 17.00
CA VAL A 243 -13.55 11.21 15.60
C VAL A 243 -14.56 12.35 15.50
N SER A 244 -14.10 13.48 14.98
CA SER A 244 -14.95 14.66 14.76
C SER A 244 -15.28 14.78 13.27
N TYR A 245 -16.56 14.67 12.97
CA TYR A 245 -17.11 14.89 11.64
C TYR A 245 -17.45 16.37 11.51
N ALA A 246 -16.90 17.06 10.50
CA ALA A 246 -17.26 18.44 10.22
C ALA A 246 -18.56 18.43 9.40
N SER A 247 -19.69 18.82 10.00
CA SER A 247 -20.85 19.25 9.21
C SER A 247 -20.45 20.51 8.43
N GLY A 248 -20.79 20.57 7.14
CA GLY A 248 -20.61 21.81 6.37
C GLY A 248 -21.28 23.00 7.07
N ASP A 249 -20.83 24.22 6.72
CA ASP A 249 -21.12 25.61 7.15
C ASP A 249 -22.16 25.97 8.25
N ASP A 250 -23.06 25.07 8.68
CA ASP A 250 -23.93 25.24 9.84
C ASP A 250 -23.30 24.72 11.13
N VAL A 251 -23.12 25.65 12.06
CA VAL A 251 -22.66 25.46 13.43
C VAL A 251 -23.72 24.70 14.24
N ILE A 252 -23.65 23.37 14.24
CA ILE A 252 -24.41 22.48 15.16
C ILE A 252 -23.38 21.70 16.01
N PRO A 253 -23.59 21.52 17.33
CA PRO A 253 -22.50 21.22 18.26
C PRO A 253 -21.78 19.91 17.96
N PHE A 254 -20.45 19.99 18.09
CA PHE A 254 -19.49 18.89 18.21
C PHE A 254 -20.10 17.63 18.83
N PHE A 255 -20.31 16.59 18.02
CA PHE A 255 -20.42 15.23 18.54
C PHE A 255 -19.09 14.53 18.30
N SER A 256 -18.18 14.64 19.27
CA SER A 256 -17.11 13.66 19.40
C SER A 256 -17.69 12.44 20.11
N SER A 257 -17.55 11.28 19.49
CA SER A 257 -17.85 10.00 20.14
C SER A 257 -16.63 9.11 20.01
N PRO A 258 -16.32 8.29 21.04
CA PRO A 258 -15.35 7.22 20.89
C PRO A 258 -15.75 6.35 19.70
N VAL A 259 -14.77 5.94 18.92
CA VAL A 259 -15.00 5.05 17.76
C VAL A 259 -15.56 3.70 18.18
N GLY A 260 -15.26 3.26 19.41
CA GLY A 260 -15.66 1.95 19.92
C GLY A 260 -14.55 0.90 19.74
N THR A 261 -14.75 -0.28 20.29
CA THR A 261 -13.75 -1.36 20.24
C THR A 261 -13.84 -2.13 18.92
N ASN A 262 -12.71 -2.73 18.50
CA ASN A 262 -12.64 -3.63 17.35
C ASN A 262 -13.06 -2.99 16.01
N VAL A 263 -12.72 -1.70 15.82
CA VAL A 263 -13.00 -0.97 14.58
C VAL A 263 -11.78 -1.00 13.67
N PHE A 264 -12.00 -1.43 12.43
CA PHE A 264 -11.01 -1.47 11.37
C PHE A 264 -11.50 -0.68 10.16
N VAL A 265 -10.58 0.04 9.53
CA VAL A 265 -10.85 0.81 8.31
C VAL A 265 -9.81 0.47 7.24
N PRO A 266 -10.13 0.64 5.95
CA PRO A 266 -9.12 0.66 4.91
C PRO A 266 -8.13 1.79 5.18
N GLY A 267 -6.84 1.46 5.21
CA GLY A 267 -5.79 2.41 5.49
C GLY A 267 -4.45 1.97 4.92
N ILE A 268 -3.42 2.70 5.30
CA ILE A 268 -2.03 2.47 4.92
C ILE A 268 -1.24 2.21 6.20
N VAL A 269 -0.59 1.06 6.27
CA VAL A 269 0.47 0.77 7.25
C VAL A 269 1.78 1.17 6.60
N THR A 270 2.45 2.20 7.13
CA THR A 270 3.77 2.64 6.67
C THR A 270 4.84 2.23 7.65
N ASP A 271 5.72 1.32 7.24
CA ASP A 271 6.89 0.91 8.04
C ASP A 271 8.15 1.55 7.51
N ILE A 272 8.85 2.26 8.39
CA ILE A 272 10.05 3.03 8.07
C ILE A 272 11.25 2.29 8.64
N TYR A 273 12.23 2.04 7.78
CA TYR A 273 13.54 1.50 8.13
C TYR A 273 14.62 2.37 7.53
N ILE A 274 15.46 2.95 8.38
CA ILE A 274 16.63 3.75 7.97
C ILE A 274 17.84 3.14 8.67
N ASN A 275 18.89 2.82 7.92
CA ASN A 275 20.09 2.22 8.47
C ASN A 275 21.34 2.77 7.76
N GLN A 276 22.39 3.02 8.55
CA GLN A 276 23.71 3.37 8.04
C GLN A 276 24.40 2.21 7.29
N GLN A 277 23.91 0.98 7.44
CA GLN A 277 24.49 -0.21 6.85
C GLN A 277 23.46 -0.96 6.03
N ALA A 278 23.78 -1.11 4.76
CA ALA A 278 23.02 -1.92 3.82
C ALA A 278 23.66 -3.29 3.56
N GLY A 279 24.78 -3.61 4.23
CA GLY A 279 25.49 -4.90 4.16
C GLY A 279 26.47 -5.09 3.02
N GLU A 280 26.57 -4.13 2.10
CA GLU A 280 27.54 -4.20 1.01
C GLU A 280 28.99 -4.20 1.52
N VAL A 281 29.89 -4.89 0.81
CA VAL A 281 31.33 -4.93 1.12
C VAL A 281 32.04 -3.66 0.62
N THR A 282 31.50 -2.48 0.97
CA THR A 282 32.12 -1.17 0.73
C THR A 282 33.01 -0.74 1.89
N ASN A 283 32.89 -1.41 3.04
CA ASN A 283 33.68 -1.15 4.25
C ASN A 283 35.19 -1.34 4.07
N ASN A 284 35.62 -2.17 3.11
CA ASN A 284 37.03 -2.45 2.84
C ASN A 284 37.58 -1.70 1.61
N CYS A 285 36.76 -0.91 0.89
CA CYS A 285 37.10 -0.39 -0.43
C CYS A 285 37.63 -1.48 -1.37
N SER A 286 36.96 -2.63 -1.41
CA SER A 286 37.17 -3.63 -2.44
C SER A 286 37.03 -2.98 -3.81
N ASP A 287 37.84 -3.40 -4.77
CA ASP A 287 37.80 -2.85 -6.13
C ASP A 287 36.41 -2.99 -6.78
N THR A 288 35.56 -3.87 -6.26
CA THR A 288 34.20 -4.16 -6.74
C THR A 288 33.08 -3.40 -6.03
N GLY A 289 33.37 -2.68 -4.94
CA GLY A 289 32.37 -1.94 -4.16
C GLY A 289 31.89 -0.63 -4.80
N LEU A 290 31.15 0.18 -4.03
CA LEU A 290 30.63 1.49 -4.43
C LEU A 290 31.74 2.54 -4.60
N HIS A 291 31.77 3.21 -5.76
CA HIS A 291 32.76 4.24 -6.10
C HIS A 291 32.12 5.52 -6.67
N GLN A 292 32.91 6.59 -6.63
CA GLN A 292 32.66 7.81 -7.39
C GLN A 292 32.83 7.57 -8.91
N PRO A 293 32.29 8.45 -9.78
CA PRO A 293 32.54 8.40 -11.21
C PRO A 293 34.03 8.37 -11.57
N GLY A 294 34.43 7.40 -12.41
CA GLY A 294 35.73 7.40 -13.07
C GLY A 294 35.79 8.44 -14.21
N HIS A 295 37.02 8.71 -14.69
CA HIS A 295 37.25 9.58 -15.85
C HIS A 295 38.58 9.26 -16.54
N TYR A 296 38.76 9.75 -17.77
CA TYR A 296 40.02 9.64 -18.50
C TYR A 296 40.79 10.96 -18.51
N ILE A 297 42.11 10.90 -18.26
CA ILE A 297 43.01 12.05 -18.35
C ILE A 297 43.95 11.86 -19.54
N VAL A 298 44.05 12.88 -20.40
CA VAL A 298 45.04 12.90 -21.48
C VAL A 298 46.37 13.41 -20.93
N THR A 299 47.39 12.56 -21.01
CA THR A 299 48.77 12.87 -20.62
C THR A 299 49.68 12.89 -21.86
N PRO A 300 50.87 13.51 -21.79
CA PRO A 300 51.86 13.40 -22.87
C PRO A 300 52.27 11.96 -23.22
N GLN A 301 52.05 11.00 -22.32
CA GLN A 301 52.37 9.58 -22.47
C GLN A 301 51.18 8.73 -22.96
N GLY A 302 49.99 9.30 -23.10
CA GLY A 302 48.77 8.61 -23.52
C GLY A 302 47.54 8.95 -22.69
N VAL A 303 46.46 8.18 -22.85
CA VAL A 303 45.23 8.30 -22.06
C VAL A 303 45.34 7.43 -20.80
N LEU A 304 45.15 8.03 -19.63
CA LEU A 304 45.15 7.34 -18.34
C LEU A 304 43.72 7.24 -17.82
N ALA A 305 43.29 6.03 -17.46
CA ALA A 305 42.04 5.81 -16.72
C ALA A 305 42.26 6.12 -15.23
N VAL A 306 41.39 6.93 -14.63
CA VAL A 306 41.40 7.25 -13.21
C VAL A 306 40.11 6.76 -12.58
N THR A 307 40.21 5.68 -11.81
CA THR A 307 39.11 5.14 -11.01
C THR A 307 38.66 6.18 -9.99
N GLY A 308 37.35 6.34 -9.83
CA GLY A 308 36.81 7.20 -8.79
C GLY A 308 37.18 6.69 -7.39
N ALA A 309 37.15 7.56 -6.39
CA ALA A 309 37.40 7.15 -5.01
C ALA A 309 36.28 6.23 -4.51
N CYS A 310 36.62 5.22 -3.69
CA CYS A 310 35.62 4.39 -3.01
C CYS A 310 34.78 5.22 -2.04
N ILE A 311 33.50 4.88 -1.92
CA ILE A 311 32.58 5.42 -0.92
C ILE A 311 32.43 4.36 0.18
N ARG A 312 32.83 4.70 1.40
CA ARG A 312 32.86 3.75 2.53
C ARG A 312 31.58 3.83 3.37
N SER A 313 31.08 2.66 3.72
CA SER A 313 30.15 2.43 4.82
C SER A 313 30.86 2.64 6.19
N PRO A 314 30.16 2.99 7.29
CA PRO A 314 28.71 3.26 7.38
C PRO A 314 28.30 4.57 6.70
N HIS A 315 27.14 4.55 6.06
CA HIS A 315 26.59 5.66 5.29
C HIS A 315 25.94 6.72 6.17
N PRO A 316 26.25 8.01 6.00
CA PRO A 316 25.72 9.07 6.85
C PRO A 316 24.19 9.20 6.74
N LEU A 317 23.49 9.31 7.88
CA LEU A 317 22.03 9.58 7.94
C LEU A 317 21.68 11.04 8.23
N ASN A 318 22.68 11.90 8.42
CA ASN A 318 22.54 13.28 8.90
C ASN A 318 21.91 14.23 7.86
N ARG A 319 20.65 13.96 7.52
CA ARG A 319 19.80 14.75 6.63
C ARG A 319 18.35 14.72 7.12
N VAL A 320 17.52 15.52 6.46
CA VAL A 320 16.06 15.38 6.56
C VAL A 320 15.57 14.41 5.47
N PHE A 321 14.79 13.41 5.87
CA PHE A 321 14.12 12.48 4.97
C PHE A 321 12.66 12.90 4.80
N THR A 322 12.25 13.22 3.57
CA THR A 322 10.89 13.66 3.26
C THR A 322 10.27 12.81 2.16
N PHE A 323 9.12 12.18 2.41
CA PHE A 323 8.41 11.32 1.46
C PHE A 323 6.89 11.41 1.64
N ASN A 324 6.12 10.77 0.75
CA ASN A 324 4.67 10.86 0.73
C ASN A 324 3.98 9.51 1.02
N ILE A 325 2.94 9.55 1.85
CA ILE A 325 1.98 8.46 2.03
C ILE A 325 0.70 8.84 1.28
N PHE A 326 0.44 8.20 0.15
CA PHE A 326 -0.81 8.35 -0.58
C PHE A 326 -1.92 7.54 0.09
N LEU A 327 -3.11 8.13 0.21
CA LEU A 327 -4.26 7.52 0.88
C LEU A 327 -5.31 7.09 -0.13
N PRO A 328 -6.21 6.15 0.23
CA PRO A 328 -7.44 5.96 -0.52
C PRO A 328 -8.24 7.27 -0.60
N PRO A 329 -9.12 7.46 -1.60
CA PRO A 329 -9.96 8.65 -1.68
C PRO A 329 -10.77 8.85 -0.40
N ARG A 330 -10.81 10.08 0.11
CA ARG A 330 -11.61 10.46 1.28
C ARG A 330 -13.09 10.16 1.01
N PRO A 331 -13.74 9.28 1.79
CA PRO A 331 -15.18 9.10 1.70
C PRO A 331 -15.90 10.41 2.02
N GLN A 332 -16.89 10.75 1.21
CA GLN A 332 -17.78 11.88 1.45
C GLN A 332 -19.09 11.32 1.99
N LEU A 333 -19.53 11.84 3.14
CA LEU A 333 -20.84 11.52 3.68
C LEU A 333 -21.66 12.80 3.69
N THR A 334 -22.73 12.85 2.92
CA THR A 334 -23.61 14.05 2.83
C THR A 334 -24.14 14.48 4.19
N THR A 335 -24.47 13.51 5.07
CA THR A 335 -25.06 13.74 6.40
C THR A 335 -24.05 14.04 7.51
N LYS A 336 -22.79 13.65 7.34
CA LYS A 336 -21.73 13.78 8.36
C LYS A 336 -20.57 14.65 7.88
N GLY A 337 -20.72 15.27 6.71
CA GLY A 337 -19.65 15.97 6.01
C GLY A 337 -18.38 15.14 5.89
N ALA A 338 -17.24 15.80 6.01
CA ALA A 338 -15.98 15.24 5.55
C ALA A 338 -15.40 14.25 6.59
N VAL A 339 -15.27 12.96 6.22
CA VAL A 339 -14.74 11.90 7.10
C VAL A 339 -13.31 12.23 7.52
N PRO A 340 -12.99 12.35 8.82
CA PRO A 340 -11.67 12.82 9.24
C PRO A 340 -10.59 11.74 9.03
N LEU A 341 -9.36 12.23 8.85
CA LEU A 341 -8.16 11.40 8.76
C LEU A 341 -7.74 10.96 10.17
N TYR A 342 -7.56 9.66 10.36
CA TYR A 342 -6.88 9.11 11.52
C TYR A 342 -5.42 8.83 11.17
N THR A 343 -4.51 9.30 12.02
CA THR A 343 -3.08 8.98 11.95
C THR A 343 -2.58 8.57 13.31
N ARG A 344 -1.76 7.51 13.37
CA ARG A 344 -1.05 7.11 14.58
C ARG A 344 0.40 6.84 14.25
N ILE A 345 1.31 7.46 14.98
CA ILE A 345 2.72 7.11 14.95
C ILE A 345 3.00 6.24 16.16
N GLU A 346 3.67 5.10 15.95
CA GLU A 346 4.04 4.18 17.00
C GLU A 346 5.49 3.69 16.82
N PRO A 347 6.18 3.34 17.93
CA PRO A 347 7.41 2.56 17.84
C PRO A 347 7.18 1.31 16.99
N HIS A 348 8.14 0.96 16.13
CA HIS A 348 7.97 -0.21 15.29
C HIS A 348 8.04 -1.50 16.16
N PRO A 349 7.14 -2.50 15.97
CA PRO A 349 7.11 -3.72 16.78
C PRO A 349 8.40 -4.56 16.77
N PHE A 350 9.20 -4.46 15.71
CA PHE A 350 10.52 -5.10 15.61
C PHE A 350 11.57 -4.49 16.56
N GLY A 351 11.32 -3.31 17.13
CA GLY A 351 12.26 -2.56 17.97
C GLY A 351 13.04 -1.47 17.21
N PHE A 352 13.91 -0.77 17.96
CA PHE A 352 14.83 0.31 17.53
C PHE A 352 14.20 1.71 17.28
N SER A 353 13.71 2.37 18.35
CA SER A 353 13.13 3.73 18.28
C SER A 353 13.75 4.73 19.28
N THR A 354 15.00 5.15 19.09
CA THR A 354 15.61 6.25 19.89
C THR A 354 15.65 7.60 19.17
N GLY A 355 15.21 7.67 17.91
CA GLY A 355 15.18 8.92 17.13
C GLY A 355 13.88 9.74 17.27
N PRO A 356 13.80 10.90 16.58
CA PRO A 356 12.67 11.83 16.68
C PRO A 356 11.38 11.29 16.06
N GLU A 357 10.24 11.85 16.49
CA GLU A 357 8.95 11.56 15.89
C GLU A 357 8.82 12.22 14.50
N PRO A 358 8.38 11.48 13.46
CA PRO A 358 8.06 12.02 12.15
C PRO A 358 7.04 13.16 12.24
N GLN A 359 7.24 14.20 11.43
CA GLN A 359 6.28 15.28 11.24
C GLN A 359 5.36 14.94 10.06
N LEU A 360 4.05 15.02 10.28
CA LEU A 360 3.03 14.69 9.29
C LEU A 360 2.31 15.95 8.82
N THR A 361 2.37 16.24 7.52
CA THR A 361 1.65 17.35 6.88
C THR A 361 0.64 16.80 5.89
N VAL A 362 -0.65 17.11 6.06
CA VAL A 362 -1.69 16.71 5.10
C VAL A 362 -1.70 17.68 3.91
N LEU A 363 -1.59 17.13 2.71
CA LEU A 363 -1.54 17.86 1.43
C LEU A 363 -2.58 17.31 0.44
N GLY A 364 -2.70 17.97 -0.71
CA GLY A 364 -3.63 17.62 -1.77
C GLY A 364 -4.99 18.31 -1.66
N THR A 365 -5.94 17.88 -2.48
CA THR A 365 -7.31 18.38 -2.50
C THR A 365 -8.29 17.23 -2.37
N ALA A 366 -9.39 17.43 -1.64
CA ALA A 366 -10.40 16.39 -1.49
C ALA A 366 -10.98 15.96 -2.86
N PRO A 367 -11.23 14.66 -3.08
CA PRO A 367 -11.08 13.56 -2.12
C PRO A 367 -9.65 12.98 -2.03
N ASN A 368 -8.72 13.40 -2.89
CA ASN A 368 -7.38 12.82 -3.02
C ASN A 368 -6.35 13.58 -2.16
N LEU A 369 -6.44 13.35 -0.85
CA LEU A 369 -5.47 13.87 0.13
C LEU A 369 -4.34 12.84 0.34
N TYR A 370 -3.16 13.33 0.68
CA TYR A 370 -1.99 12.51 1.03
C TYR A 370 -1.22 13.15 2.19
N ILE A 371 -0.33 12.39 2.82
CA ILE A 371 0.49 12.86 3.94
C ILE A 371 1.92 12.99 3.47
N GLN A 372 2.51 14.17 3.60
CA GLN A 372 3.96 14.33 3.53
C GLN A 372 4.54 14.06 4.92
N VAL A 373 5.48 13.13 4.98
CA VAL A 373 6.23 12.75 6.18
C VAL A 373 7.59 13.41 6.11
N SER A 374 8.04 14.03 7.20
CA SER A 374 9.39 14.58 7.35
C SER A 374 10.05 14.04 8.61
N ILE A 375 11.26 13.51 8.49
CA ILE A 375 12.05 12.93 9.58
C ILE A 375 13.41 13.63 9.60
N ASP A 376 13.65 14.46 10.60
CA ASP A 376 14.92 15.16 10.76
C ASP A 376 15.93 14.27 11.52
N LEU A 377 16.88 13.70 10.78
CA LEU A 377 17.97 12.91 11.35
C LEU A 377 19.32 13.64 11.30
N THR A 378 19.34 14.96 11.07
CA THR A 378 20.58 15.76 10.97
C THR A 378 21.50 15.62 12.20
N ASN A 379 20.93 15.49 13.39
CA ASN A 379 21.65 15.30 14.65
C ASN A 379 21.49 13.88 15.24
N PHE A 380 21.01 12.92 14.43
CA PHE A 380 20.79 11.55 14.89
C PHE A 380 22.12 10.81 15.05
N THR A 381 22.35 10.24 16.22
CA THR A 381 23.59 9.50 16.55
C THR A 381 23.42 7.98 16.51
N GLY A 382 22.19 7.50 16.32
CA GLY A 382 21.91 6.07 16.18
C GLY A 382 22.31 5.53 14.81
N ARG A 383 22.47 4.21 14.72
CA ARG A 383 22.77 3.51 13.46
C ARG A 383 21.52 3.13 12.67
N THR A 384 20.43 2.89 13.39
CA THR A 384 19.17 2.41 12.84
C THR A 384 18.02 3.24 13.41
N TYR A 385 17.12 3.68 12.54
CA TYR A 385 15.88 4.37 12.91
C TYR A 385 14.70 3.59 12.35
N THR A 386 13.69 3.37 13.19
CA THR A 386 12.44 2.75 12.78
C THR A 386 11.23 3.48 13.35
N ARG A 387 10.14 3.48 12.58
CA ARG A 387 8.81 3.93 12.99
C ARG A 387 7.74 3.21 12.19
N ARG A 388 6.54 3.13 12.76
CA ARG A 388 5.32 2.76 12.06
C ARG A 388 4.34 3.92 12.08
N ILE A 389 3.73 4.19 10.94
CA ILE A 389 2.65 5.16 10.80
C ILE A 389 1.43 4.42 10.27
N LEU A 390 0.32 4.48 11.01
CA LEU A 390 -0.99 4.05 10.53
C LEU A 390 -1.75 5.27 10.03
N SER A 391 -2.37 5.19 8.86
CA SER A 391 -3.15 6.29 8.29
C SER A 391 -4.37 5.80 7.55
N GLY A 392 -5.55 6.36 7.82
CA GLY A 392 -6.78 5.94 7.15
C GLY A 392 -7.97 6.81 7.53
N TRP A 393 -9.07 6.65 6.82
CA TRP A 393 -10.29 7.42 7.06
C TRP A 393 -11.03 6.83 8.24
N ALA A 394 -11.30 7.64 9.27
CA ALA A 394 -11.89 7.18 10.53
C ALA A 394 -13.41 6.95 10.41
N LEU A 395 -13.78 6.14 9.43
CA LEU A 395 -15.14 5.80 9.05
C LEU A 395 -15.54 4.49 9.73
N ALA A 396 -16.05 4.59 10.95
CA ALA A 396 -16.44 3.43 11.74
C ALA A 396 -17.72 2.78 11.17
N SER A 397 -17.74 1.44 11.11
CA SER A 397 -18.95 0.65 10.94
C SER A 397 -18.97 -0.49 11.95
N PRO A 398 -20.13 -0.81 12.57
CA PRO A 398 -20.25 -1.95 13.49
C PRO A 398 -19.86 -3.30 12.87
N ASP A 399 -19.98 -3.45 11.55
CA ASP A 399 -19.62 -4.67 10.81
C ASP A 399 -18.24 -4.62 10.15
N ASN A 400 -17.45 -3.57 10.43
CA ASN A 400 -16.16 -3.30 9.78
C ASN A 400 -16.22 -3.36 8.25
N TRP A 401 -17.30 -2.87 7.64
CA TRP A 401 -17.46 -2.84 6.17
C TRP A 401 -17.35 -4.23 5.53
N GLY A 402 -17.77 -5.27 6.25
CA GLY A 402 -17.69 -6.65 5.81
C GLY A 402 -16.27 -7.25 5.85
N LEU A 403 -15.34 -6.65 6.62
CA LEU A 403 -14.00 -7.18 6.83
C LEU A 403 -14.04 -8.65 7.26
N ARG A 404 -13.21 -9.47 6.61
CA ARG A 404 -13.05 -10.89 6.92
C ARG A 404 -11.66 -11.17 7.47
N ARG A 405 -11.61 -12.05 8.47
CA ARG A 405 -10.38 -12.59 9.05
C ARG A 405 -10.13 -13.99 8.48
N TRP A 406 -8.92 -14.23 7.98
CA TRP A 406 -8.51 -15.52 7.43
C TRP A 406 -7.33 -16.08 8.22
N LYS A 407 -7.48 -17.32 8.69
CA LYS A 407 -6.40 -18.10 9.27
C LYS A 407 -5.75 -18.95 8.20
N VAL A 408 -4.43 -18.84 8.05
CA VAL A 408 -3.66 -19.61 7.09
C VAL A 408 -2.78 -20.59 7.85
N ARG A 409 -2.71 -21.83 7.36
CA ARG A 409 -1.81 -22.86 7.87
C ARG A 409 -0.99 -23.46 6.73
N LEU A 410 0.30 -23.61 6.96
CA LEU A 410 1.19 -24.41 6.15
C LEU A 410 1.48 -25.70 6.92
N ASN A 411 0.83 -26.79 6.50
CA ASN A 411 0.84 -28.06 7.22
C ASN A 411 2.07 -28.90 6.91
N ASN A 412 2.48 -28.91 5.65
CA ASN A 412 3.67 -29.59 5.17
C ASN A 412 4.20 -28.87 3.93
N LEU A 413 5.43 -29.20 3.57
CA LEU A 413 6.09 -28.83 2.33
C LEU A 413 6.57 -30.12 1.67
N ASP A 414 6.16 -30.40 0.44
CA ASP A 414 6.63 -31.56 -0.34
C ASP A 414 7.70 -31.09 -1.35
N VAL A 415 8.95 -31.44 -1.08
CA VAL A 415 10.11 -31.12 -1.92
C VAL A 415 10.39 -32.29 -2.85
N HIS A 416 10.03 -32.12 -4.12
CA HIS A 416 10.20 -33.15 -5.15
C HIS A 416 11.63 -33.32 -5.64
N ASP A 417 12.42 -32.26 -5.59
CA ASP A 417 13.83 -32.21 -6.01
C ASP A 417 14.49 -31.10 -5.19
N ASP A 418 15.38 -31.47 -4.28
CA ASP A 418 16.20 -30.56 -3.48
C ASP A 418 17.49 -30.17 -4.22
N GLY A 419 17.68 -30.62 -5.46
CA GLY A 419 18.85 -30.29 -6.26
C GLY A 419 20.11 -31.07 -5.86
N ASP A 420 20.00 -32.01 -4.92
CA ASP A 420 21.10 -32.82 -4.43
C ASP A 420 21.56 -33.78 -5.52
N SER A 421 22.83 -33.65 -5.89
CA SER A 421 23.50 -34.70 -6.66
C SER A 421 24.96 -34.81 -6.25
N PHE A 422 25.55 -35.99 -6.49
CA PHE A 422 26.97 -36.26 -6.23
C PHE A 422 27.94 -35.20 -6.80
N VAL A 423 27.50 -34.42 -7.80
CA VAL A 423 28.30 -33.39 -8.48
C VAL A 423 27.91 -31.95 -8.10
N ARG A 424 26.75 -31.73 -7.44
CA ARG A 424 26.18 -30.38 -7.21
C ARG A 424 26.17 -29.91 -5.76
N GLY A 425 26.45 -30.80 -4.79
CA GLY A 425 26.37 -30.49 -3.36
C GLY A 425 24.99 -30.81 -2.78
N ASP A 426 24.83 -30.56 -1.48
CA ASP A 426 23.54 -30.46 -0.79
C ASP A 426 22.86 -29.12 -1.18
N GLY A 427 21.54 -29.15 -1.37
CA GLY A 427 20.75 -28.00 -1.75
C GLY A 427 20.60 -27.04 -0.58
N ASP A 428 21.25 -25.89 -0.67
CA ASP A 428 21.14 -24.82 0.32
C ASP A 428 19.84 -24.00 0.13
N TRP A 429 18.70 -24.59 0.46
CA TRP A 429 17.41 -23.92 0.32
C TRP A 429 17.16 -22.95 1.47
N ARG A 430 16.99 -21.68 1.09
CA ARG A 430 16.58 -20.62 2.01
C ARG A 430 15.18 -20.19 1.59
N PHE A 431 14.21 -20.40 2.47
CA PHE A 431 12.80 -20.27 2.15
C PHE A 431 12.08 -19.30 3.07
N TRP A 432 11.35 -18.36 2.46
CA TRP A 432 10.45 -17.46 3.14
C TRP A 432 9.03 -17.64 2.61
N PHE A 433 8.07 -17.45 3.50
CA PHE A 433 6.65 -17.43 3.17
C PHE A 433 6.10 -16.03 3.39
N ASN A 434 5.34 -15.54 2.41
CA ASN A 434 4.73 -14.23 2.49
C ASN A 434 3.19 -14.34 2.62
N THR A 435 2.61 -13.64 3.60
CA THR A 435 1.15 -13.69 3.86
C THR A 435 0.40 -12.38 3.64
N ASN A 436 1.09 -11.28 3.32
CA ASN A 436 0.50 -9.93 3.22
C ASN A 436 -0.38 -9.52 4.42
N ASN A 437 -0.02 -9.97 5.63
CA ASN A 437 -0.78 -9.70 6.85
C ASN A 437 -0.61 -8.27 7.42
N GLY A 438 0.22 -7.43 6.78
CA GLY A 438 0.43 -6.03 7.14
C GLY A 438 1.32 -5.74 8.36
N PHE A 439 1.69 -6.74 9.16
CA PHE A 439 2.52 -6.53 10.36
C PHE A 439 3.85 -7.29 10.31
N SER A 440 3.84 -8.52 9.77
CA SER A 440 4.99 -9.40 9.61
C SER A 440 4.75 -10.24 8.36
N GLU A 441 4.87 -9.62 7.20
CA GLU A 441 4.42 -10.24 5.94
C GLU A 441 5.34 -11.36 5.49
N TRP A 442 6.66 -11.18 5.61
CA TRP A 442 7.66 -12.20 5.30
C TRP A 442 8.03 -12.98 6.56
N THR A 443 7.92 -14.30 6.48
CA THR A 443 8.33 -15.24 7.52
C THR A 443 9.42 -16.15 6.99
N LYS A 444 10.58 -16.17 7.63
CA LYS A 444 11.67 -17.11 7.34
C LYS A 444 11.29 -18.51 7.86
N LEU A 445 11.15 -19.49 6.97
CA LEU A 445 10.85 -20.87 7.37
C LEU A 445 12.13 -21.70 7.53
N PHE A 446 13.04 -21.57 6.57
CA PHE A 446 14.31 -22.29 6.52
C PHE A 446 15.43 -21.36 6.06
N ASP A 447 16.60 -21.44 6.71
CA ASP A 447 17.80 -20.67 6.38
C ASP A 447 19.01 -21.48 6.88
N CYS A 448 19.16 -22.66 6.30
CA CYS A 448 20.15 -23.66 6.65
C CYS A 448 20.47 -24.54 5.44
N ASP A 449 21.65 -25.13 5.46
CA ASP A 449 22.14 -26.04 4.43
C ASP A 449 21.65 -27.46 4.75
N GLY A 450 21.15 -28.20 3.75
CA GLY A 450 20.69 -29.58 3.90
C GLY A 450 19.61 -29.80 4.97
N CYS A 451 18.69 -28.85 5.16
CA CYS A 451 17.67 -28.92 6.21
C CYS A 451 16.25 -29.20 5.72
N VAL A 452 16.05 -29.39 4.42
CA VAL A 452 14.75 -29.67 3.81
C VAL A 452 14.92 -30.71 2.72
N HIS A 453 14.28 -31.86 2.87
CA HIS A 453 14.31 -32.96 1.89
C HIS A 453 12.98 -33.70 1.88
N GLY A 454 12.49 -34.09 0.71
CA GLY A 454 11.22 -34.82 0.59
C GLY A 454 10.07 -34.09 1.28
N VAL A 455 9.29 -34.82 2.09
CA VAL A 455 8.15 -34.22 2.81
C VAL A 455 8.59 -33.66 4.15
N GLU A 456 8.62 -32.33 4.25
CA GLU A 456 8.75 -31.63 5.52
C GLU A 456 7.40 -31.45 6.21
N SER A 457 7.23 -32.11 7.35
CA SER A 457 6.01 -32.06 8.17
C SER A 457 6.09 -31.04 9.32
N PHE A 458 7.20 -30.31 9.42
CA PHE A 458 7.49 -29.38 10.51
C PHE A 458 7.41 -30.03 11.90
N GLY A 459 7.69 -31.33 12.00
CA GLY A 459 7.54 -32.12 13.23
C GLY A 459 6.09 -32.26 13.69
N GLY A 460 5.13 -32.22 12.77
CA GLY A 460 3.69 -32.26 13.04
C GLY A 460 3.10 -30.96 13.59
N ARG A 461 3.90 -29.88 13.69
CA ARG A 461 3.48 -28.56 14.16
C ARG A 461 3.40 -27.60 12.95
N PRO A 462 2.20 -27.34 12.40
CA PRO A 462 2.07 -26.48 11.24
C PRO A 462 2.52 -25.05 11.55
N TRP A 463 3.07 -24.38 10.54
CA TRP A 463 3.16 -22.92 10.59
C TRP A 463 1.77 -22.33 10.42
N GLN A 464 1.42 -21.32 11.22
CA GLN A 464 0.08 -20.75 11.14
C GLN A 464 0.06 -19.26 11.47
N THR A 465 -0.93 -18.55 10.91
CA THR A 465 -1.24 -17.19 11.35
C THR A 465 -2.05 -17.22 12.64
N GLY A 466 -1.94 -16.14 13.42
CA GLY A 466 -2.71 -15.94 14.64
C GLY A 466 -1.98 -15.03 15.62
N ASP A 467 -2.62 -14.76 16.75
CA ASP A 467 -1.97 -14.01 17.83
C ASP A 467 -0.98 -14.88 18.61
N SER A 468 -0.17 -14.25 19.47
CA SER A 468 0.85 -14.94 20.27
C SER A 468 0.30 -15.89 21.34
N SER A 469 -1.00 -15.84 21.63
CA SER A 469 -1.67 -16.81 22.51
C SER A 469 -2.15 -18.05 21.75
N GLU A 470 -2.40 -17.92 20.45
CA GLU A 470 -2.85 -18.99 19.56
C GLU A 470 -1.68 -19.72 18.88
N VAL A 471 -0.56 -19.03 18.66
CA VAL A 471 0.56 -19.54 17.86
C VAL A 471 1.89 -19.29 18.57
N ALA A 472 2.70 -20.33 18.67
CA ALA A 472 4.06 -20.20 19.17
C ALA A 472 4.92 -19.37 18.20
N ASN A 473 5.78 -18.50 18.75
CA ASN A 473 6.61 -17.59 17.96
C ASN A 473 7.52 -18.33 16.96
N ASP A 474 7.95 -19.55 17.27
CA ASP A 474 8.79 -20.39 16.39
C ASP A 474 8.02 -21.00 15.21
N ARG A 475 6.68 -20.88 15.16
CA ARG A 475 5.79 -21.41 14.11
C ARG A 475 4.74 -20.41 13.67
N SER A 476 4.99 -19.12 13.87
CA SER A 476 4.08 -18.05 13.49
C SER A 476 4.33 -17.57 12.06
N LEU A 477 3.26 -17.42 11.29
CA LEU A 477 3.25 -16.72 9.99
C LEU A 477 2.83 -15.25 10.14
N GLY A 478 2.92 -14.71 11.36
CA GLY A 478 2.39 -13.40 11.76
C GLY A 478 0.88 -13.41 12.06
N PRO A 479 0.25 -12.24 12.20
CA PRO A 479 -1.18 -12.15 12.49
C PRO A 479 -2.04 -12.66 11.32
N ASP A 480 -3.32 -12.87 11.63
CA ASP A 480 -4.30 -13.28 10.63
C ASP A 480 -4.52 -12.22 9.54
N LEU A 481 -4.82 -12.70 8.34
CA LEU A 481 -5.03 -11.83 7.19
C LEU A 481 -6.41 -11.18 7.34
N LEU A 482 -6.41 -9.85 7.30
CA LEU A 482 -7.63 -9.04 7.31
C LEU A 482 -7.88 -8.53 5.89
N ARG A 483 -9.05 -8.86 5.33
CA ARG A 483 -9.44 -8.47 3.96
C ARG A 483 -10.84 -7.90 3.90
N PHE A 484 -10.96 -6.69 3.37
CA PHE A 484 -12.24 -6.11 3.00
C PHE A 484 -12.80 -6.81 1.76
N PRO A 485 -14.13 -6.77 1.53
CA PRO A 485 -14.70 -7.28 0.30
C PRO A 485 -14.04 -6.63 -0.93
N GLN A 486 -13.95 -7.34 -2.06
CA GLN A 486 -13.33 -6.85 -3.30
C GLN A 486 -11.80 -6.60 -3.27
N GLN A 487 -11.11 -6.77 -2.13
CA GLN A 487 -9.65 -6.86 -2.12
C GLN A 487 -9.20 -8.22 -2.68
N THR A 488 -8.50 -8.18 -3.81
CA THR A 488 -7.92 -9.36 -4.49
C THR A 488 -6.69 -9.88 -3.76
#